data_AF-A0AAN0JNT9-F1
#
_entry.id   AF-A0AAN0JNT9-F1
#
_cell.length_a   1.000
_cell.length_b   1.000
_cell.length_c   1.000
_cell.angle_alpha   90.00
_cell.angle_beta   90.00
_cell.angle_gamma   90.00
#
_symmetry.space_group_name_H-M   'P 1'
#
loop_
_entity.id
_entity.type
_entity.pdbx_description
1 polymer ?
#
loop_
_entity_poly.entity_id
_entity_poly.type
_entity_poly.pdbx_seq_one_letter_code
_entity_poly.pdbx_strand_id
1 'polypeptide(L)'
;MDKAAKAIPYCVGKWLPSDQAVLDKWLQDLIEEVDGKDSTDCIDDVDAADGGLEIVGLEPPVRALQVLIETDSEVNMFFHQMFRQIPAKDPTCKPHITNYRLMLRLINHIMTKAPEFNESGLVGFPINAILNWPMGTTGGFAAFLNDKVNVHFKNILNHWAIFLKSEESRYVLNKGENGWLGTKALEHMQDFVTDFVCDEDKDYYGFKSWDDFFTREFREGIRPIASPNDPQVIVNACESAPYKIQENVRRRDRFWIKSQPYSIYFMLANDPLAEQFVGGTVY
;
A
#
# COMPACT_ATOMS: atom_id res chain seq x y z
N MET A 1 25.09 -24.81 -16.46
CA MET A 1 25.38 -23.75 -17.44
C MET A 1 24.11 -22.96 -17.66
N ASP A 2 24.26 -21.64 -17.62
CA ASP A 2 23.27 -20.62 -17.26
C ASP A 2 21.93 -20.65 -17.98
N LYS A 3 20.84 -20.77 -17.21
CA LYS A 3 19.63 -20.02 -17.52
C LYS A 3 19.86 -18.62 -16.96
N ALA A 4 20.31 -17.71 -17.83
CA ALA A 4 20.39 -16.29 -17.51
C ALA A 4 19.07 -15.88 -16.83
N ALA A 5 19.17 -15.44 -15.58
CA ALA A 5 18.05 -14.85 -14.87
C ALA A 5 17.59 -13.66 -15.71
N LYS A 6 16.48 -13.83 -16.44
CA LYS A 6 15.78 -12.72 -17.10
C LYS A 6 15.58 -11.69 -15.99
N ALA A 7 16.20 -10.52 -16.12
CA ALA A 7 16.08 -9.44 -15.15
C ALA A 7 14.58 -9.24 -14.89
N ILE A 8 14.14 -9.59 -13.68
CA ILE A 8 12.77 -9.38 -13.26
C ILE A 8 12.62 -7.85 -13.24
N PRO A 9 11.70 -7.26 -14.00
CA PRO A 9 11.53 -5.81 -13.98
C PRO A 9 11.31 -5.35 -12.54
N TYR A 10 12.05 -4.30 -12.16
CA TYR A 10 12.13 -3.73 -10.81
C TYR A 10 10.75 -3.45 -10.18
N CYS A 11 9.72 -3.21 -11.00
CA CYS A 11 8.34 -3.09 -10.58
C CYS A 11 7.47 -4.03 -11.43
N VAL A 12 7.23 -5.26 -10.98
CA VAL A 12 6.17 -6.08 -11.58
C VAL A 12 4.85 -5.35 -11.31
N GLY A 13 4.01 -5.13 -12.33
CA GLY A 13 2.63 -4.62 -12.18
C GLY A 13 2.40 -3.11 -12.01
N LYS A 14 3.42 -2.25 -12.20
CA LYS A 14 3.27 -0.78 -12.35
C LYS A 14 2.53 -0.05 -11.20
N TRP A 15 2.44 -0.66 -10.03
CA TRP A 15 1.75 -0.08 -8.85
C TRP A 15 2.62 0.92 -8.05
N LEU A 16 3.91 0.98 -8.36
CA LEU A 16 4.80 2.09 -7.99
C LEU A 16 5.19 2.82 -9.27
N PRO A 17 5.53 4.12 -9.20
CA PRO A 17 6.10 4.82 -10.33
C PRO A 17 7.28 4.03 -10.90
N SER A 18 7.36 3.97 -12.23
CA SER A 18 8.51 3.35 -12.88
C SER A 18 9.79 4.16 -12.71
N ASP A 19 9.66 5.44 -12.34
CA ASP A 19 10.75 6.35 -12.06
C ASP A 19 10.96 6.51 -10.55
N GLN A 20 12.09 6.04 -10.06
CA GLN A 20 12.48 6.11 -8.65
C GLN A 20 12.57 7.57 -8.16
N ALA A 21 12.95 8.52 -9.04
CA ALA A 21 13.08 9.92 -8.66
C ALA A 21 11.74 10.55 -8.23
N VAL A 22 10.62 10.04 -8.74
CA VAL A 22 9.27 10.48 -8.32
C VAL A 22 9.00 10.03 -6.89
N LEU A 23 9.32 8.79 -6.55
CA LEU A 23 9.16 8.24 -5.20
C LEU A 23 10.04 8.97 -4.20
N ASP A 24 11.29 9.21 -4.57
CA ASP A 24 12.25 9.92 -3.72
C ASP A 24 11.80 11.35 -3.47
N LYS A 25 11.33 12.05 -4.51
CA LYS A 25 10.77 13.41 -4.36
C LYS A 25 9.53 13.42 -3.47
N TRP A 26 8.59 12.50 -3.66
CA TRP A 26 7.38 12.43 -2.84
C TRP A 26 7.71 12.18 -1.36
N LEU A 27 8.67 11.28 -1.09
CA LEU A 27 9.13 11.03 0.28
C LEU A 27 9.82 12.26 0.88
N GLN A 28 10.64 12.96 0.09
CA GLN A 28 11.28 14.20 0.53
C GLN A 28 10.26 15.28 0.87
N ASP A 29 9.27 15.51 0.01
CA ASP A 29 8.20 16.48 0.24
C ASP A 29 7.42 16.11 1.52
N LEU A 30 7.12 14.83 1.75
CA LEU A 30 6.45 14.35 2.96
C LEU A 30 7.28 14.58 4.23
N ILE A 31 8.60 14.33 4.18
CA ILE A 31 9.50 14.57 5.31
C ILE A 31 9.57 16.07 5.61
N GLU A 32 9.67 16.92 4.59
CA GLU A 32 9.69 18.37 4.76
C GLU A 32 8.39 18.91 5.38
N GLU A 33 7.24 18.31 5.06
CA GLU A 33 5.97 18.65 5.71
C GLU A 33 5.93 18.27 7.20
N VAL A 34 6.52 17.14 7.57
CA VAL A 34 6.43 16.59 8.94
C VAL A 34 7.50 17.16 9.86
N ASP A 35 8.75 17.24 9.42
CA ASP A 35 9.89 17.64 10.26
C ASP A 35 10.54 18.98 9.80
N GLY A 36 10.07 19.58 8.70
CA GLY A 36 10.63 20.82 8.16
C GLY A 36 11.88 20.63 7.28
N LYS A 37 12.28 21.71 6.61
CA LYS A 37 13.39 21.71 5.63
C LYS A 37 14.78 21.50 6.24
N ASP A 38 14.93 21.81 7.52
CA ASP A 38 16.19 21.68 8.27
C ASP A 38 16.23 20.38 9.11
N SER A 39 15.33 19.43 8.86
CA SER A 39 15.27 18.18 9.63
C SER A 39 16.60 17.44 9.63
N THR A 40 17.09 17.16 10.83
CA THR A 40 18.28 16.33 11.08
C THR A 40 17.92 14.89 11.40
N ASP A 41 16.65 14.50 11.36
CA ASP A 41 16.21 13.15 11.77
C ASP A 41 16.66 12.05 10.80
N CYS A 42 17.10 12.45 9.60
CA CYS A 42 17.90 11.62 8.69
C CYS A 42 19.26 11.18 9.31
N ILE A 43 19.68 11.80 10.41
CA ILE A 43 20.96 11.67 11.12
C ILE A 43 20.77 10.98 12.48
N ASP A 44 19.55 10.60 12.87
CA ASP A 44 19.37 9.73 14.03
C ASP A 44 20.07 8.39 13.74
N ASP A 45 21.19 8.14 14.44
CA ASP A 45 21.90 6.87 14.37
C ASP A 45 20.91 5.75 14.68
N VAL A 46 20.86 4.72 13.85
CA VAL A 46 20.02 3.50 14.04
C VAL A 46 20.42 2.70 15.29
N ASP A 47 21.29 3.26 16.11
CA ASP A 47 21.93 2.73 17.31
C ASP A 47 21.99 3.77 18.45
N ALA A 48 21.39 4.97 18.30
CA ALA A 48 21.37 5.96 19.36
C ALA A 48 20.66 5.37 20.59
N ALA A 49 21.44 5.11 21.64
CA ALA A 49 20.96 4.53 22.89
C ALA A 49 19.81 5.36 23.43
N ASP A 50 18.69 4.68 23.72
CA ASP A 50 17.45 5.12 24.38
C ASP A 50 17.46 6.53 24.97
N GLY A 51 17.51 7.53 24.09
CA GLY A 51 17.51 8.93 24.47
C GLY A 51 16.14 9.42 24.94
N GLY A 52 15.17 8.50 25.14
CA GLY A 52 13.88 8.80 25.75
C GLY A 52 13.08 9.91 25.06
N LEU A 53 13.36 10.20 23.79
CA LEU A 53 12.69 11.28 23.07
C LEU A 53 11.27 10.84 22.75
N GLU A 54 10.33 11.05 23.66
CA GLU A 54 8.92 10.82 23.37
C GLU A 54 8.54 11.50 22.05
N ILE A 55 7.99 10.72 21.11
CA ILE A 55 7.43 11.27 19.88
C ILE A 55 6.08 11.88 20.27
N VAL A 56 6.07 13.19 20.41
CA VAL A 56 4.86 13.93 20.82
C VAL A 56 3.87 13.97 19.66
N GLY A 57 2.58 13.88 19.96
CA GLY A 57 1.51 14.08 18.97
C GLY A 57 1.17 12.87 18.09
N LEU A 58 1.61 11.67 18.48
CA LEU A 58 1.19 10.44 17.81
C LEU A 58 -0.25 10.07 18.16
N GLU A 59 -1.03 9.75 17.13
CA GLU A 59 -2.34 9.14 17.26
C GLU A 59 -2.24 7.82 18.03
N PRO A 60 -3.26 7.45 18.84
CA PRO A 60 -3.22 6.28 19.71
C PRO A 60 -2.73 4.98 19.06
N PRO A 61 -3.16 4.57 17.85
CA PRO A 61 -2.67 3.34 17.23
C PRO A 61 -1.18 3.41 16.81
N VAL A 62 -0.66 4.58 16.43
CA VAL A 62 0.76 4.76 16.09
C VAL A 62 1.61 4.74 17.35
N ARG A 63 1.16 5.41 18.42
CA ARG A 63 1.80 5.34 19.74
C ARG A 63 1.84 3.90 20.27
N ALA A 64 0.79 3.13 20.07
CA ALA A 64 0.76 1.72 20.46
C ALA A 64 1.81 0.89 19.70
N LEU A 65 2.01 1.13 18.39
CA LEU A 65 3.07 0.48 17.63
C LEU A 65 4.46 0.89 18.15
N GLN A 66 4.66 2.17 18.46
CA GLN A 66 5.90 2.65 19.07
C GLN A 66 6.22 1.89 20.35
N VAL A 67 5.25 1.78 21.27
CA VAL A 67 5.43 1.06 22.55
C VAL A 67 5.81 -0.39 22.29
N LEU A 68 5.19 -1.07 21.32
CA LEU A 68 5.58 -2.44 20.95
C LEU A 68 7.03 -2.50 20.49
N ILE A 69 7.46 -1.60 19.59
CA ILE A 69 8.83 -1.53 19.08
C ILE A 69 9.84 -1.30 20.21
N GLU A 70 9.49 -0.48 21.20
CA GLU A 70 10.39 -0.10 22.28
C GLU A 70 10.43 -1.12 23.44
N THR A 71 9.39 -1.96 23.60
CA THR A 71 9.25 -2.86 24.76
C THR A 71 9.40 -4.35 24.45
N ASP A 72 9.20 -4.77 23.21
CA ASP A 72 9.36 -6.16 22.79
C ASP A 72 10.73 -6.37 22.12
N SER A 73 11.55 -7.27 22.67
CA SER A 73 12.94 -7.44 22.24
C SER A 73 13.10 -7.92 20.79
N GLU A 74 12.18 -8.78 20.31
CA GLU A 74 12.24 -9.28 18.92
C GLU A 74 11.82 -8.17 17.95
N VAL A 75 10.70 -7.49 18.25
CA VAL A 75 10.21 -6.39 17.42
C VAL A 75 11.23 -5.25 17.40
N ASN A 76 11.79 -4.89 18.55
CA ASN A 76 12.86 -3.90 18.65
C ASN A 76 14.02 -4.25 17.72
N MET A 77 14.55 -5.47 17.83
CA MET A 77 15.65 -5.94 16.98
C MET A 77 15.30 -5.86 15.50
N PHE A 78 14.11 -6.31 15.09
CA PHE A 78 13.70 -6.31 13.69
C PHE A 78 13.57 -4.89 13.12
N PHE A 79 12.97 -3.97 13.87
CA PHE A 79 12.82 -2.58 13.45
C PHE A 79 14.16 -1.84 13.38
N HIS A 80 15.13 -2.12 14.25
CA HIS A 80 16.47 -1.55 14.08
C HIS A 80 17.21 -2.17 12.89
N GLN A 81 17.14 -3.50 12.74
CA GLN A 81 17.79 -4.20 11.63
C GLN A 81 17.24 -3.78 10.26
N MET A 82 15.92 -3.57 10.12
CA MET A 82 15.34 -3.26 8.82
C MET A 82 15.89 -1.97 8.22
N PHE A 83 16.19 -0.96 9.04
CA PHE A 83 16.77 0.28 8.55
C PHE A 83 18.30 0.18 8.37
N ARG A 84 19.02 -0.55 9.24
CA ARG A 84 20.47 -0.80 9.05
C ARG A 84 20.79 -1.56 7.77
N GLN A 85 19.87 -2.41 7.33
CA GLN A 85 20.03 -3.25 6.15
C GLN A 85 19.73 -2.50 4.84
N ILE A 86 19.21 -1.26 4.91
CA ILE A 86 19.04 -0.42 3.73
C ILE A 86 20.42 0.06 3.26
N PRO A 87 20.80 -0.14 1.99
CA PRO A 87 22.11 0.28 1.50
C PRO A 87 22.34 1.80 1.62
N ALA A 88 23.46 2.20 2.21
CA ALA A 88 23.81 3.62 2.37
C ALA A 88 24.21 4.33 1.06
N LYS A 89 24.53 3.57 0.00
CA LYS A 89 24.94 4.07 -1.31
C LYS A 89 24.23 3.29 -2.41
N ASP A 90 23.04 3.74 -2.77
CA ASP A 90 22.38 3.37 -4.02
C ASP A 90 22.80 4.37 -5.13
N PRO A 91 23.01 3.97 -6.40
CA PRO A 91 23.35 4.89 -7.49
C PRO A 91 22.29 5.97 -7.77
N THR A 92 21.11 5.87 -7.16
CA THR A 92 19.99 6.84 -7.28
C THR A 92 19.88 7.81 -6.09
N CYS A 93 20.83 7.82 -5.15
CA CYS A 93 20.89 8.64 -3.92
C CYS A 93 19.93 8.22 -2.78
N LYS A 94 20.15 8.86 -1.61
CA LYS A 94 20.02 8.37 -0.22
C LYS A 94 18.65 7.79 0.18
N PRO A 95 18.62 6.79 1.09
CA PRO A 95 17.37 6.41 1.75
C PRO A 95 16.81 7.59 2.54
N HIS A 96 15.57 8.00 2.21
CA HIS A 96 14.87 9.10 2.87
C HIS A 96 14.37 8.74 4.27
N ILE A 97 14.13 7.45 4.54
CA ILE A 97 13.65 6.98 5.85
C ILE A 97 14.72 6.10 6.49
N THR A 98 15.34 6.63 7.54
CA THR A 98 16.56 6.04 8.15
C THR A 98 16.31 5.32 9.46
N ASN A 99 15.14 5.50 10.08
CA ASN A 99 14.79 4.86 11.35
C ASN A 99 13.26 4.74 11.51
N TYR A 100 12.85 3.93 12.50
CA TYR A 100 11.43 3.70 12.78
C TYR A 100 10.70 4.92 13.35
N ARG A 101 11.41 5.88 13.95
CA ARG A 101 10.82 7.07 14.58
C ARG A 101 10.29 8.01 13.50
N LEU A 102 11.11 8.27 12.48
CA LEU A 102 10.70 8.98 11.28
C LEU A 102 9.56 8.24 10.58
N MET A 103 9.68 6.92 10.39
CA MET A 103 8.60 6.10 9.83
C MET A 103 7.27 6.29 10.59
N LEU A 104 7.28 6.27 11.92
CA LEU A 104 6.08 6.47 12.74
C LEU A 104 5.49 7.87 12.57
N ARG A 105 6.32 8.92 12.54
CA ARG A 105 5.82 10.30 12.32
C ARG A 105 5.21 10.47 10.93
N LEU A 106 5.83 9.90 9.90
CA LEU A 106 5.29 9.92 8.54
C LEU A 106 3.96 9.17 8.44
N ILE A 107 3.86 7.97 9.03
CA ILE A 107 2.60 7.21 9.11
C ILE A 107 1.53 8.04 9.83
N ASN A 108 1.87 8.64 10.98
CA ASN A 108 0.97 9.48 11.76
C ASN A 108 0.38 10.63 10.94
N HIS A 109 1.22 11.32 10.17
CA HIS A 109 0.79 12.40 9.29
C HIS A 109 -0.15 11.90 8.18
N ILE A 110 0.19 10.79 7.53
CA ILE A 110 -0.65 10.19 6.47
C ILE A 110 -2.04 9.81 6.96
N MET A 111 -2.19 9.39 8.21
CA MET A 111 -3.48 8.98 8.78
C MET A 111 -4.55 10.07 8.81
N THR A 112 -4.15 11.33 8.60
CA THR A 112 -5.05 12.49 8.56
C THR A 112 -5.19 13.08 7.15
N LYS A 113 -4.69 12.38 6.13
CA LYS A 113 -4.69 12.82 4.73
C LYS A 113 -5.43 11.85 3.83
N ALA A 114 -6.16 12.42 2.87
CA ALA A 114 -6.78 11.65 1.80
C ALA A 114 -5.82 11.62 0.59
N PRO A 115 -5.76 10.52 -0.17
CA PRO A 115 -4.94 10.45 -1.37
C PRO A 115 -5.32 11.50 -2.43
N GLU A 116 -4.39 12.40 -2.78
CA GLU A 116 -4.54 13.40 -3.84
C GLU A 116 -4.22 12.85 -5.23
N PHE A 117 -4.91 13.28 -6.28
CA PHE A 117 -4.60 12.85 -7.64
C PHE A 117 -3.19 13.28 -8.07
N ASN A 118 -2.47 12.37 -8.72
CA ASN A 118 -1.16 12.60 -9.33
C ASN A 118 -0.91 11.54 -10.41
N GLU A 119 -0.46 11.99 -11.58
CA GLU A 119 -0.25 11.20 -12.80
C GLU A 119 0.86 10.14 -12.66
N SER A 120 1.71 10.24 -11.64
CA SER A 120 2.86 9.35 -11.43
C SER A 120 2.53 8.01 -10.76
N GLY A 121 1.28 7.78 -10.33
CA GLY A 121 0.81 6.49 -9.80
C GLY A 121 1.15 6.20 -8.33
N LEU A 122 1.82 7.12 -7.64
CA LEU A 122 2.22 6.98 -6.23
C LEU A 122 1.05 7.05 -5.22
N VAL A 123 -0.07 7.59 -5.68
CA VAL A 123 -1.20 8.07 -4.87
C VAL A 123 -1.92 6.97 -4.10
N GLY A 124 -1.98 5.75 -4.61
CA GLY A 124 -2.84 4.71 -4.04
C GLY A 124 -2.37 4.15 -2.68
N PHE A 125 -1.09 4.30 -2.32
CA PHE A 125 -0.49 3.54 -1.22
C PHE A 125 0.60 4.30 -0.44
N PRO A 126 0.30 5.45 0.20
CA PRO A 126 1.30 6.28 0.88
C PRO A 126 2.08 5.54 1.98
N ILE A 127 1.41 4.68 2.77
CA ILE A 127 2.08 3.85 3.77
C ILE A 127 3.02 2.82 3.11
N ASN A 128 2.63 2.27 1.95
CA ASN A 128 3.52 1.36 1.20
C ASN A 128 4.76 2.09 0.68
N ALA A 129 4.62 3.34 0.23
CA ALA A 129 5.75 4.16 -0.19
C ALA A 129 6.75 4.38 0.96
N ILE A 130 6.26 4.66 2.18
CA ILE A 130 7.08 4.75 3.40
C ILE A 130 7.80 3.41 3.68
N LEU A 131 7.10 2.29 3.50
CA LEU A 131 7.60 0.97 3.85
C LEU A 131 8.40 0.27 2.74
N ASN A 132 8.42 0.81 1.52
CA ASN A 132 8.89 0.13 0.31
C ASN A 132 10.30 -0.46 0.46
N TRP A 133 11.22 0.33 0.99
CA TRP A 133 12.59 -0.10 1.28
C TRP A 133 12.71 -1.00 2.51
N PRO A 134 12.28 -0.57 3.72
CA PRO A 134 12.48 -1.38 4.91
C PRO A 134 11.81 -2.76 4.80
N MET A 135 10.65 -2.89 4.14
CA MET A 135 9.98 -4.18 3.97
C MET A 135 10.76 -5.19 3.12
N GLY A 136 11.65 -4.71 2.25
CA GLY A 136 12.49 -5.55 1.39
C GLY A 136 13.73 -6.14 2.10
N THR A 137 14.00 -5.71 3.33
CA THR A 137 15.17 -6.17 4.11
C THR A 137 14.87 -7.46 4.89
N THR A 138 15.90 -8.13 5.40
CA THR A 138 15.69 -9.34 6.23
C THR A 138 15.00 -9.00 7.55
N GLY A 139 15.36 -7.88 8.19
CA GLY A 139 14.70 -7.37 9.39
C GLY A 139 13.27 -6.97 9.11
N GLY A 140 12.99 -6.31 7.98
CA GLY A 140 11.64 -5.94 7.59
C GLY A 140 10.77 -7.16 7.32
N PHE A 141 11.29 -8.13 6.56
CA PHE A 141 10.62 -9.40 6.34
C PHE A 141 10.24 -10.10 7.65
N ALA A 142 11.16 -10.16 8.62
CA ALA A 142 10.86 -10.73 9.94
C ALA A 142 9.81 -9.91 10.71
N ALA A 143 9.90 -8.58 10.68
CA ALA A 143 8.94 -7.70 11.37
C ALA A 143 7.51 -7.86 10.82
N PHE A 144 7.33 -7.84 9.49
CA PHE A 144 6.01 -7.88 8.87
C PHE A 144 5.39 -9.29 8.85
N LEU A 145 6.16 -10.33 9.19
CA LEU A 145 5.61 -11.66 9.50
C LEU A 145 5.21 -11.81 10.97
N ASN A 146 5.55 -10.87 11.84
CA ASN A 146 5.24 -10.94 13.26
C ASN A 146 3.76 -10.57 13.50
N ASP A 147 2.99 -11.47 14.11
CA ASP A 147 1.56 -11.26 14.38
C ASP A 147 1.28 -10.03 15.25
N LYS A 148 2.17 -9.73 16.21
CA LYS A 148 2.03 -8.52 17.05
C LYS A 148 2.10 -7.29 16.18
N VAL A 149 3.09 -7.19 15.30
CA VAL A 149 3.25 -6.06 14.36
C VAL A 149 2.02 -5.94 13.45
N ASN A 150 1.52 -7.06 12.91
CA ASN A 150 0.34 -7.06 12.03
C ASN A 150 -0.94 -6.57 12.73
N VAL A 151 -1.14 -6.89 14.02
CA VAL A 151 -2.26 -6.34 14.81
C VAL A 151 -2.18 -4.82 14.92
N HIS A 152 -0.98 -4.27 15.16
CA HIS A 152 -0.81 -2.82 15.26
C HIS A 152 -1.00 -2.11 13.91
N PHE A 153 -0.48 -2.65 12.80
CA PHE A 153 -0.74 -2.11 11.47
C PHE A 153 -2.22 -2.16 11.10
N LYS A 154 -2.93 -3.23 11.45
CA LYS A 154 -4.39 -3.30 11.28
C LYS A 154 -5.10 -2.16 12.03
N ASN A 155 -4.68 -1.86 13.26
CA ASN A 155 -5.27 -0.77 14.04
C ASN A 155 -4.99 0.61 13.43
N ILE A 156 -3.78 0.83 12.91
CA ILE A 156 -3.40 2.04 12.17
C ILE A 156 -4.28 2.21 10.94
N LEU A 157 -4.40 1.16 10.11
CA LEU A 157 -5.20 1.20 8.88
C LEU A 157 -6.70 1.38 9.16
N ASN A 158 -7.22 0.72 10.20
CA ASN A 158 -8.61 0.91 10.63
C ASN A 158 -8.88 2.35 11.08
N HIS A 159 -7.92 2.97 11.78
CA HIS A 159 -8.05 4.35 12.20
C HIS A 159 -8.02 5.31 11.01
N TRP A 160 -7.09 5.13 10.07
CA TRP A 160 -7.06 5.92 8.83
C TRP A 160 -8.36 5.76 8.03
N ALA A 161 -8.93 4.55 7.97
CA ALA A 161 -10.19 4.29 7.31
C ALA A 161 -11.39 5.06 7.92
N ILE A 162 -11.34 5.43 9.21
CA ILE A 162 -12.37 6.29 9.81
C ILE A 162 -12.31 7.68 9.18
N PHE A 163 -11.10 8.26 9.08
CA PHE A 163 -10.88 9.55 8.42
C PHE A 163 -11.29 9.50 6.93
N LEU A 164 -10.88 8.46 6.19
CA LEU A 164 -11.23 8.33 4.77
C LEU A 164 -12.73 8.20 4.50
N LYS A 165 -13.50 7.76 5.50
CA LYS A 165 -14.97 7.66 5.45
C LYS A 165 -15.68 8.93 5.90
N SER A 166 -14.96 9.93 6.40
CA SER A 166 -15.53 11.15 6.93
C SER A 166 -15.61 12.26 5.88
N GLU A 167 -16.43 13.28 6.14
CA GLU A 167 -16.63 14.41 5.23
C GLU A 167 -15.36 15.26 5.04
N GLU A 168 -14.47 15.26 6.03
CA GLU A 168 -13.19 15.97 6.04
C GLU A 168 -12.25 15.45 4.95
N SER A 169 -12.37 14.19 4.55
CA SER A 169 -11.56 13.59 3.48
C SER A 169 -11.90 14.09 2.07
N ARG A 170 -13.03 14.80 1.88
CA ARG A 170 -13.50 15.26 0.57
C ARG A 170 -12.67 16.37 -0.05
N TYR A 171 -11.74 16.98 0.69
CA TYR A 171 -10.94 18.11 0.19
C TYR A 171 -10.20 17.76 -1.11
N VAL A 172 -9.87 16.49 -1.36
CA VAL A 172 -9.22 16.02 -2.60
C VAL A 172 -10.19 15.81 -3.77
N LEU A 173 -11.51 15.84 -3.54
CA LEU A 173 -12.56 15.71 -4.56
C LEU A 173 -12.89 17.08 -5.17
N ASN A 174 -11.87 17.82 -5.58
CA ASN A 174 -11.99 19.17 -6.13
C ASN A 174 -11.55 19.21 -7.61
N LYS A 175 -11.73 20.36 -8.26
CA LYS A 175 -11.41 20.58 -9.69
C LYS A 175 -10.00 21.14 -9.95
N GLY A 176 -9.16 21.24 -8.92
CA GLY A 176 -7.78 21.71 -9.01
C GLY A 176 -6.84 20.68 -9.61
N GLU A 177 -5.56 21.04 -9.74
CA GLU A 177 -4.54 20.21 -10.43
C GLU A 177 -4.35 18.82 -9.80
N ASN A 178 -4.35 18.75 -8.46
CA ASN A 178 -4.24 17.49 -7.70
C ASN A 178 -5.62 16.93 -7.27
N GLY A 179 -6.71 17.50 -7.80
CA GLY A 179 -8.07 17.11 -7.45
C GLY A 179 -8.57 15.96 -8.31
N TRP A 180 -9.28 15.00 -7.71
CA TRP A 180 -9.86 13.86 -8.43
C TRP A 180 -10.98 14.22 -9.41
N LEU A 181 -11.56 15.42 -9.26
CA LEU A 181 -12.57 15.96 -10.19
C LEU A 181 -11.97 17.04 -11.11
N GLY A 182 -10.64 17.18 -11.12
CA GLY A 182 -9.91 18.05 -12.04
C GLY A 182 -9.82 17.46 -13.44
N THR A 183 -9.54 18.32 -14.43
CA THR A 183 -9.50 17.92 -15.85
C THR A 183 -8.57 16.73 -16.09
N LYS A 184 -7.35 16.76 -15.53
CA LYS A 184 -6.37 15.67 -15.68
C LYS A 184 -6.89 14.35 -15.11
N ALA A 185 -7.47 14.37 -13.91
CA ALA A 185 -8.02 13.15 -13.30
C ALA A 185 -9.18 12.56 -14.11
N LEU A 186 -10.06 13.42 -14.64
CA LEU A 186 -11.19 13.02 -15.48
C LEU A 186 -10.75 12.50 -16.86
N GLU A 187 -9.65 13.01 -17.44
CA GLU A 187 -9.06 12.45 -18.66
C GLU A 187 -8.61 10.99 -18.47
N HIS A 188 -8.15 10.63 -17.27
CA HIS A 188 -7.83 9.25 -16.87
C HIS A 188 -9.05 8.41 -16.51
N MET A 189 -10.18 9.04 -16.15
CA MET A 189 -11.45 8.39 -15.83
C MET A 189 -12.51 8.79 -16.87
N GLN A 190 -12.29 8.35 -18.12
CA GLN A 190 -13.22 8.64 -19.22
C GLN A 190 -14.65 8.20 -18.87
N ASP A 191 -15.63 8.95 -19.36
CA ASP A 191 -17.06 8.70 -19.15
C ASP A 191 -17.50 8.70 -17.66
N PHE A 192 -16.73 9.31 -16.75
CA PHE A 192 -16.97 9.26 -15.30
C PHE A 192 -18.43 9.52 -14.89
N VAL A 193 -19.03 10.62 -15.37
CA VAL A 193 -20.39 11.02 -15.00
C VAL A 193 -21.45 10.05 -15.57
N THR A 194 -21.14 9.44 -16.71
CA THR A 194 -21.99 8.45 -17.38
C THR A 194 -21.90 7.10 -16.68
N ASP A 195 -20.71 6.65 -16.30
CA ASP A 195 -20.46 5.32 -15.73
C ASP A 195 -20.84 5.23 -14.24
N PHE A 196 -20.69 6.32 -13.47
CA PHE A 196 -20.83 6.28 -12.00
C PHE A 196 -22.04 7.04 -11.49
N VAL A 197 -22.58 6.57 -10.35
CA VAL A 197 -23.65 7.25 -9.62
C VAL A 197 -23.09 8.52 -8.98
N CYS A 198 -23.18 9.64 -9.69
CA CYS A 198 -22.77 10.95 -9.23
C CYS A 198 -23.63 12.08 -9.85
N ASP A 199 -23.45 13.30 -9.37
CA ASP A 199 -24.21 14.49 -9.80
C ASP A 199 -23.28 15.71 -9.88
N GLU A 200 -22.95 16.14 -11.11
CA GLU A 200 -21.95 17.20 -11.35
C GLU A 200 -22.35 18.58 -10.83
N ASP A 201 -23.64 18.80 -10.56
CA ASP A 201 -24.19 20.04 -10.02
C ASP A 201 -24.08 20.11 -8.49
N LYS A 202 -23.71 19.01 -7.83
CA LYS A 202 -23.48 18.97 -6.38
C LYS A 202 -22.00 19.14 -6.04
N ASP A 203 -21.76 19.71 -4.86
CA ASP A 203 -20.43 19.71 -4.25
C ASP A 203 -19.85 18.29 -4.21
N TYR A 204 -18.58 18.18 -4.59
CA TYR A 204 -17.86 16.89 -4.65
C TYR A 204 -18.57 15.82 -5.49
N TYR A 205 -19.38 16.24 -6.47
CA TYR A 205 -20.24 15.38 -7.29
C TYR A 205 -21.26 14.54 -6.49
N GLY A 206 -21.58 14.97 -5.27
CA GLY A 206 -22.47 14.26 -4.35
C GLY A 206 -21.82 13.16 -3.51
N PHE A 207 -20.51 12.92 -3.64
CA PHE A 207 -19.78 11.95 -2.81
C PHE A 207 -19.64 12.46 -1.37
N LYS A 208 -19.81 11.54 -0.42
CA LYS A 208 -19.84 11.84 1.03
C LYS A 208 -18.45 11.84 1.65
N SER A 209 -17.49 11.14 1.06
CA SER A 209 -16.12 10.99 1.55
C SER A 209 -15.20 10.51 0.43
N TRP A 210 -13.89 10.46 0.69
CA TRP A 210 -12.94 9.85 -0.22
C TRP A 210 -13.24 8.36 -0.44
N ASP A 211 -13.61 7.62 0.61
CA ASP A 211 -13.93 6.20 0.51
C ASP A 211 -15.18 5.98 -0.37
N ASP A 212 -16.21 6.82 -0.22
CA ASP A 212 -17.42 6.81 -1.07
C ASP A 212 -17.09 7.06 -2.56
N PHE A 213 -16.14 7.96 -2.85
CA PHE A 213 -15.61 8.15 -4.20
C PHE A 213 -14.76 6.95 -4.68
N PHE A 214 -13.89 6.42 -3.82
CA PHE A 214 -12.97 5.33 -4.19
C PHE A 214 -13.71 4.03 -4.47
N THR A 215 -14.78 3.75 -3.72
CA THR A 215 -15.67 2.59 -3.93
C THR A 215 -16.97 2.95 -4.64
N ARG A 216 -16.99 4.06 -5.38
CA ARG A 216 -18.17 4.59 -6.08
C ARG A 216 -18.89 3.52 -6.90
N GLU A 217 -20.21 3.59 -6.88
CA GLU A 217 -21.08 2.65 -7.57
C GLU A 217 -21.18 2.97 -9.06
N PHE A 218 -21.15 1.92 -9.89
CA PHE A 218 -21.56 2.03 -11.29
C PHE A 218 -23.06 2.31 -11.38
N ARG A 219 -23.47 3.08 -12.38
CA ARG A 219 -24.89 3.13 -12.77
C ARG A 219 -25.33 1.75 -13.27
N GLU A 220 -26.64 1.51 -13.20
CA GLU A 220 -27.22 0.26 -13.70
C GLU A 220 -26.90 0.05 -15.19
N GLY A 221 -26.53 -1.19 -15.55
CA GLY A 221 -26.28 -1.58 -16.93
C GLY A 221 -24.87 -1.29 -17.47
N ILE A 222 -24.01 -0.59 -16.71
CA ILE A 222 -22.66 -0.21 -17.15
C ILE A 222 -21.69 -1.40 -17.29
N ARG A 223 -21.93 -2.48 -16.53
CA ARG A 223 -21.16 -3.73 -16.60
C ARG A 223 -22.10 -4.94 -16.75
N PRO A 224 -22.63 -5.20 -17.96
CA PRO A 224 -23.52 -6.33 -18.19
C PRO A 224 -22.77 -7.66 -18.03
N ILE A 225 -23.42 -8.63 -17.40
CA ILE A 225 -22.87 -9.98 -17.23
C ILE A 225 -22.96 -10.72 -18.58
N ALA A 226 -21.82 -11.20 -19.09
CA ALA A 226 -21.81 -12.02 -20.29
C ALA A 226 -22.45 -13.39 -20.00
N SER A 227 -23.34 -13.83 -20.88
CA SER A 227 -24.04 -15.13 -20.82
C SER A 227 -24.58 -15.48 -19.42
N PRO A 228 -25.48 -14.66 -18.84
CA PRO A 228 -25.88 -14.78 -17.43
C PRO A 228 -26.59 -16.09 -17.07
N ASN A 229 -27.07 -16.83 -18.08
CA ASN A 229 -27.77 -18.10 -17.91
C ASN A 229 -26.93 -19.32 -18.34
N ASP A 230 -25.68 -19.12 -18.77
CA ASP A 230 -24.78 -20.21 -19.16
C ASP A 230 -23.78 -20.50 -18.04
N PRO A 231 -23.96 -21.60 -17.28
CA PRO A 231 -23.07 -21.93 -16.18
C PRO A 231 -21.67 -22.38 -16.64
N GLN A 232 -21.44 -22.52 -17.95
CA GLN A 232 -20.12 -22.86 -18.51
C GLN A 232 -19.24 -21.63 -18.76
N VAL A 233 -19.80 -20.42 -18.64
CA VAL A 233 -19.07 -19.17 -18.87
C VAL A 233 -18.57 -18.60 -17.55
N ILE A 234 -17.25 -18.44 -17.45
CA ILE A 234 -16.59 -17.73 -16.34
C ILE A 234 -16.33 -16.29 -16.80
N VAL A 235 -16.88 -15.32 -16.07
CA VAL A 235 -16.63 -13.89 -16.30
C VAL A 235 -15.58 -13.35 -15.34
N ASN A 236 -14.99 -12.20 -15.66
CA ASN A 236 -14.06 -11.54 -14.75
C ASN A 236 -14.77 -11.08 -13.47
N ALA A 237 -14.13 -11.28 -12.32
CA ALA A 237 -14.68 -10.89 -11.02
C ALA A 237 -14.63 -9.36 -10.78
N CYS A 238 -13.71 -8.66 -11.43
CA CYS A 238 -13.53 -7.22 -11.33
C CYS A 238 -12.81 -6.67 -12.57
N GLU A 239 -12.74 -5.34 -12.69
CA GLU A 239 -11.97 -4.63 -13.72
C GLU A 239 -10.47 -4.87 -13.51
N SER A 240 -9.98 -5.97 -14.06
CA SER A 240 -8.62 -6.47 -13.84
C SER A 240 -8.13 -7.31 -15.01
N ALA A 241 -6.83 -7.58 -15.01
CA ALA A 241 -6.21 -8.57 -15.87
C ALA A 241 -5.57 -9.67 -15.01
N PRO A 242 -5.61 -10.94 -15.44
CA PRO A 242 -4.97 -12.03 -14.71
C PRO A 242 -3.47 -11.75 -14.52
N TYR A 243 -3.01 -11.77 -13.27
CA TYR A 243 -1.60 -11.56 -12.97
C TYR A 243 -0.75 -12.79 -13.34
N LYS A 244 -1.23 -13.99 -12.98
CA LYS A 244 -0.58 -15.26 -13.29
C LYS A 244 -1.61 -16.38 -13.27
N ILE A 245 -1.58 -17.21 -14.32
CA ILE A 245 -2.37 -18.43 -14.40
C ILE A 245 -1.44 -19.62 -14.15
N GLN A 246 -1.86 -20.55 -13.30
CA GLN A 246 -1.17 -21.81 -13.07
C GLN A 246 -2.16 -22.95 -12.97
N GLU A 247 -2.02 -23.92 -13.87
CA GLU A 247 -2.78 -25.16 -13.90
C GLU A 247 -2.08 -26.26 -13.09
N ASN A 248 -2.82 -27.32 -12.78
CA ASN A 248 -2.33 -28.51 -12.08
C ASN A 248 -1.65 -28.15 -10.74
N VAL A 249 -2.25 -27.21 -10.00
CA VAL A 249 -1.73 -26.73 -8.71
C VAL A 249 -1.61 -27.85 -7.68
N ARG A 250 -0.56 -27.81 -6.87
CA ARG A 250 -0.25 -28.90 -5.95
C ARG A 250 -0.84 -28.66 -4.58
N ARG A 251 -1.16 -29.76 -3.89
CA ARG A 251 -1.55 -29.76 -2.48
C ARG A 251 -0.60 -28.94 -1.62
N ARG A 252 0.70 -29.23 -1.76
CA ARG A 252 1.80 -28.49 -1.16
C ARG A 252 2.85 -28.20 -2.22
N ASP A 253 3.37 -26.98 -2.21
CA ASP A 253 4.52 -26.56 -3.01
C ASP A 253 5.33 -25.51 -2.22
N ARG A 254 6.40 -25.01 -2.83
CA ARG A 254 7.11 -23.83 -2.38
C ARG A 254 6.12 -22.67 -2.24
N PHE A 255 6.02 -22.10 -1.05
CA PHE A 255 5.06 -21.04 -0.76
C PHE A 255 5.75 -19.69 -0.61
N TRP A 256 5.60 -18.89 -1.64
CA TRP A 256 5.98 -17.48 -1.72
C TRP A 256 4.90 -16.83 -2.61
N ILE A 257 4.41 -15.62 -2.31
CA ILE A 257 3.33 -15.00 -3.10
C ILE A 257 3.90 -14.33 -4.37
N LYS A 258 3.09 -14.14 -5.41
CA LYS A 258 3.40 -13.42 -6.68
C LYS A 258 4.61 -14.01 -7.46
N SER A 259 4.34 -14.76 -8.52
CA SER A 259 5.34 -15.38 -9.44
C SER A 259 6.02 -16.67 -8.97
N GLN A 260 5.56 -17.25 -7.88
CA GLN A 260 6.10 -18.50 -7.32
C GLN A 260 5.04 -19.62 -7.42
N PRO A 261 5.40 -20.90 -7.20
CA PRO A 261 4.43 -21.99 -7.18
C PRO A 261 3.33 -21.78 -6.14
N TYR A 262 2.11 -22.19 -6.47
CA TYR A 262 0.97 -22.08 -5.56
C TYR A 262 0.79 -23.36 -4.73
N SER A 263 1.08 -23.26 -3.43
CA SER A 263 0.76 -24.28 -2.44
C SER A 263 -0.67 -24.06 -1.95
N ILE A 264 -1.63 -24.87 -2.41
CA ILE A 264 -3.06 -24.65 -2.14
C ILE A 264 -3.37 -24.68 -0.64
N TYR A 265 -2.79 -25.62 0.09
CA TYR A 265 -2.98 -25.69 1.54
C TYR A 265 -2.44 -24.46 2.25
N PHE A 266 -1.30 -23.91 1.85
CA PHE A 266 -0.73 -22.74 2.52
C PHE A 266 -1.42 -21.44 2.12
N MET A 267 -1.85 -21.30 0.85
CA MET A 267 -2.64 -20.15 0.39
C MET A 267 -3.97 -20.03 1.12
N LEU A 268 -4.62 -21.17 1.40
CA LEU A 268 -5.92 -21.23 2.06
C LEU A 268 -5.79 -21.49 3.56
N ALA A 269 -4.64 -21.19 4.18
CA ALA A 269 -4.42 -21.33 5.63
C ALA A 269 -4.77 -22.73 6.20
N ASN A 270 -4.56 -23.78 5.41
CA ASN A 270 -4.93 -25.18 5.69
C ASN A 270 -6.43 -25.40 5.92
N ASP A 271 -7.28 -24.57 5.34
CA ASP A 271 -8.73 -24.75 5.37
C ASP A 271 -9.13 -26.13 4.82
N PRO A 272 -10.09 -26.85 5.43
CA PRO A 272 -10.56 -28.15 4.95
C PRO A 272 -11.03 -28.16 3.49
N LEU A 273 -11.48 -27.03 2.95
CA LEU A 273 -11.88 -26.87 1.56
C LEU A 273 -10.69 -26.90 0.59
N ALA A 274 -9.44 -26.77 1.07
CA ALA A 274 -8.26 -26.70 0.22
C ALA A 274 -8.07 -27.93 -0.69
N GLU A 275 -8.46 -29.12 -0.22
CA GLU A 275 -8.29 -30.37 -0.98
C GLU A 275 -9.08 -30.36 -2.30
N GLN A 276 -10.25 -29.70 -2.35
CA GLN A 276 -11.09 -29.68 -3.56
C GLN A 276 -10.46 -28.92 -4.73
N PHE A 277 -9.46 -28.08 -4.45
CA PHE A 277 -8.77 -27.26 -5.45
C PHE A 277 -7.44 -27.88 -5.92
N VAL A 278 -7.02 -29.02 -5.34
CA VAL A 278 -5.79 -29.71 -5.75
C VAL A 278 -5.94 -30.26 -7.17
N GLY A 279 -4.94 -30.01 -8.02
CA GLY A 279 -4.99 -30.33 -9.45
C GLY A 279 -5.76 -29.32 -10.29
N GLY A 280 -6.37 -28.30 -9.68
CA GLY A 280 -7.12 -27.25 -10.37
C GLY A 280 -6.25 -26.15 -10.98
N THR A 281 -6.88 -25.01 -11.24
CA THR A 281 -6.25 -23.81 -11.83
C THR A 281 -6.40 -22.63 -10.89
N VAL A 282 -5.28 -21.94 -10.63
CA VAL A 282 -5.28 -20.60 -10.03
C VAL A 282 -5.24 -19.59 -11.18
N TYR A 283 -6.19 -18.67 -11.18
CA TYR A 283 -6.44 -17.65 -12.20
C TYR A 283 -6.54 -16.28 -11.54
#